data_AF-A0A7V8INL2-F1
#
_entry.id   AF-A0A7V8INL2-F1
#
_cell.length_a   1.000
_cell.length_b   1.000
_cell.length_c   1.000
_cell.angle_alpha   90.00
_cell.angle_beta   90.00
_cell.angle_gamma   90.00
#
_symmetry.space_group_name_H-M   'P 1'
#
loop_
_entity.id
_entity.type
_entity.pdbx_description
1 polymer ?
#
loop_
_entity_poly.entity_id
_entity_poly.type
_entity_poly.pdbx_seq_one_letter_code
_entity_poly.pdbx_strand_id
1 'polypeptide(L)'
;MQQKHNREQIRKQFWARQLRQFFAMLMAIALVFLMGYLYKRTELFGENAKEIMFGLQAIVIAAFIGFSAVNWRCPVCGKYMGADINRNVCKKCDTRLQ
;
A
#
# COMPACT_ATOMS: atom_id res chain seq x y z
N MET A 1 34.14 -6.56 -3.91
CA MET A 1 32.92 -7.25 -4.40
C MET A 1 31.72 -7.16 -3.45
N GLN A 2 31.89 -7.14 -2.11
CA GLN A 2 30.78 -7.05 -1.12
C GLN A 2 29.82 -5.86 -1.27
N GLN A 3 30.30 -4.67 -1.61
CA GLN A 3 29.44 -3.48 -1.74
C GLN A 3 28.45 -3.53 -2.94
N LYS A 4 28.72 -4.37 -3.94
CA LYS A 4 27.84 -4.52 -5.12
C LYS A 4 26.67 -5.44 -4.80
N HIS A 5 26.95 -6.54 -4.11
CA HIS A 5 25.94 -7.50 -3.64
C HIS A 5 24.93 -6.87 -2.68
N ASN A 6 25.40 -6.03 -1.74
CA ASN A 6 24.54 -5.37 -0.77
C ASN A 6 23.59 -4.34 -1.42
N ARG A 7 24.05 -3.64 -2.47
CA ARG A 7 23.22 -2.71 -3.24
C ARG A 7 22.13 -3.41 -4.04
N GLU A 8 22.45 -4.53 -4.68
CA GLU A 8 21.46 -5.33 -5.40
C GLU A 8 20.38 -5.89 -4.47
N GLN A 9 20.77 -6.32 -3.27
CA GLN A 9 19.82 -6.78 -2.24
C GLN A 9 18.90 -5.66 -1.77
N ILE A 10 19.44 -4.47 -1.48
CA ILE A 10 18.64 -3.30 -1.10
C ILE A 10 17.65 -2.93 -2.21
N ARG A 11 18.11 -2.89 -3.47
CA ARG A 11 17.26 -2.58 -4.62
C ARG A 11 16.15 -3.63 -4.81
N LYS A 12 16.47 -4.92 -4.69
CA LYS A 12 15.47 -6.00 -4.78
C LYS A 12 14.42 -5.90 -3.67
N GLN A 13 14.84 -5.64 -2.42
CA GLN A 13 13.93 -5.48 -1.29
C GLN A 13 13.05 -4.23 -1.44
N PHE A 14 13.61 -3.12 -1.90
CA PHE A 14 12.86 -1.90 -2.17
C PHE A 14 11.82 -2.15 -3.28
N TRP A 15 12.23 -2.78 -4.38
CA TRP A 15 11.34 -3.08 -5.50
C TRP A 15 10.20 -4.03 -5.09
N ALA A 16 10.47 -5.06 -4.28
CA ALA A 16 9.43 -5.93 -3.76
C ALA A 16 8.42 -5.18 -2.86
N ARG A 17 8.88 -4.22 -2.04
CA ARG A 17 8.00 -3.37 -1.21
C ARG A 17 7.16 -2.43 -2.08
N GLN A 18 7.77 -1.84 -3.11
CA GLN A 18 7.14 -0.96 -4.09
C GLN A 18 6.04 -1.70 -4.87
N LEU A 19 6.34 -2.91 -5.34
CA LEU A 19 5.38 -3.74 -6.06
C LEU A 19 4.19 -4.11 -5.17
N ARG A 20 4.45 -4.55 -3.93
CA ARG A 20 3.37 -4.81 -2.95
C ARG A 20 2.51 -3.58 -2.67
N GLN A 21 3.12 -2.40 -2.55
CA GLN A 21 2.39 -1.14 -2.34
C GLN A 21 1.52 -0.79 -3.55
N PHE A 22 2.04 -1.01 -4.77
CA PHE A 22 1.31 -0.78 -6.01
C PHE A 22 0.10 -1.71 -6.14
N PHE A 23 0.30 -3.01 -5.88
CA PHE A 23 -0.80 -3.99 -5.85
C PHE A 23 -1.83 -3.67 -4.76
N ALA A 24 -1.39 -3.29 -3.55
CA ALA A 24 -2.29 -2.90 -2.47
C ALA A 24 -3.12 -1.66 -2.84
N MET A 25 -2.51 -0.67 -3.50
CA MET A 25 -3.20 0.53 -3.97
C MET A 25 -4.23 0.20 -5.06
N LEU A 26 -3.85 -0.58 -6.08
CA LEU A 26 -4.77 -1.04 -7.11
C LEU A 26 -5.93 -1.84 -6.53
N MET A 27 -5.65 -2.75 -5.60
CA MET A 27 -6.66 -3.58 -4.94
C MET A 27 -7.62 -2.72 -4.09
N ALA A 28 -7.10 -1.77 -3.32
CA ALA A 28 -7.93 -0.86 -2.53
C ALA A 28 -8.85 -0.02 -3.42
N ILE A 29 -8.31 0.53 -4.52
CA ILE A 29 -9.10 1.27 -5.51
C ILE A 29 -10.19 0.38 -6.10
N ALA A 30 -9.85 -0.82 -6.57
CA ALA A 30 -10.81 -1.77 -7.15
C ALA A 30 -11.93 -2.13 -6.16
N LEU A 31 -11.60 -2.38 -4.89
CA LEU A 31 -12.58 -2.67 -3.84
C LEU A 31 -13.50 -1.49 -3.57
N VAL A 32 -12.97 -0.27 -3.49
CA VAL A 32 -13.78 0.94 -3.30
C VAL A 32 -14.75 1.15 -4.47
N PHE A 33 -14.29 0.98 -5.71
CA PHE A 33 -15.16 1.07 -6.88
C PHE A 33 -16.21 -0.03 -6.91
N LEU A 34 -15.83 -1.27 -6.58
CA LEU A 34 -16.77 -2.39 -6.50
C LEU A 34 -17.85 -2.13 -5.45
N MET A 35 -17.47 -1.65 -4.26
CA MET A 35 -18.43 -1.28 -3.21
C MET A 35 -19.35 -0.15 -3.66
N GLY A 36 -18.82 0.88 -4.32
CA GLY A 36 -19.64 1.96 -4.89
C GLY A 36 -20.62 1.46 -5.96
N TYR A 37 -20.23 0.48 -6.77
CA TYR A 37 -21.13 -0.16 -7.74
C TYR A 37 -22.22 -0.99 -7.04
N LEU A 38 -21.85 -1.79 -6.04
CA LEU A 38 -22.77 -2.59 -5.24
C LEU A 38 -23.73 -1.73 -4.41
N TYR A 39 -23.30 -0.56 -3.96
CA TYR A 39 -24.14 0.42 -3.27
C TYR A 39 -25.32 0.89 -4.13
N LYS A 40 -25.18 0.94 -5.46
CA LYS A 40 -26.30 1.23 -6.38
C LYS A 40 -27.26 0.05 -6.58
N ARG A 41 -26.87 -1.16 -6.15
CA ARG A 41 -27.63 -2.40 -6.29
C ARG A 41 -28.13 -2.91 -4.93
N THR A 42 -28.29 -2.03 -3.95
CA THR A 42 -28.68 -2.38 -2.56
C THR A 42 -30.03 -3.07 -2.45
N GLU A 43 -30.87 -3.03 -3.48
CA GLU A 43 -32.13 -3.80 -3.58
C GLU A 43 -31.90 -5.31 -3.40
N LEU A 44 -30.68 -5.81 -3.64
CA LEU A 44 -30.30 -7.22 -3.48
C LEU A 44 -29.90 -7.60 -2.04
N PHE A 45 -29.65 -6.63 -1.15
CA PHE A 45 -29.00 -6.87 0.15
C PHE A 45 -29.80 -6.39 1.38
N GLY A 46 -31.02 -5.89 1.18
CA GLY A 46 -31.94 -5.47 2.27
C GLY A 46 -31.64 -4.08 2.85
N GLU A 47 -32.45 -3.65 3.84
CA GLU A 47 -32.43 -2.29 4.40
C GLU A 47 -31.08 -1.89 5.03
N ASN A 48 -30.37 -2.85 5.62
CA ASN A 48 -29.10 -2.61 6.32
C ASN A 48 -27.88 -2.60 5.38
N ALA A 49 -28.06 -2.85 4.08
CA ALA A 49 -26.96 -2.97 3.13
C ALA A 49 -26.08 -1.72 3.07
N LYS A 50 -26.68 -0.53 3.21
CA LYS A 50 -25.96 0.74 3.12
C LYS A 50 -24.98 0.94 4.29
N GLU A 51 -25.42 0.64 5.51
CA GLU A 51 -24.59 0.75 6.72
C GLU A 51 -23.45 -0.28 6.69
N ILE A 52 -23.75 -1.51 6.29
CA ILE A 52 -22.74 -2.58 6.15
C ILE A 52 -21.70 -2.20 5.10
N MET A 53 -22.12 -1.70 3.93
CA MET A 53 -21.19 -1.27 2.87
C MET A 53 -20.30 -0.11 3.32
N PHE A 54 -20.86 0.85 4.05
CA PHE A 54 -20.08 1.96 4.60
C PHE A 54 -19.03 1.47 5.61
N GLY A 55 -19.43 0.58 6.53
CA GLY A 55 -18.51 -0.04 7.48
C GLY A 55 -17.39 -0.83 6.79
N LEU A 56 -17.73 -1.59 5.75
CA LEU A 56 -16.76 -2.36 4.98
C LEU A 56 -15.76 -1.46 4.23
N GLN A 57 -16.22 -0.35 3.68
CA GLN A 57 -15.36 0.64 3.03
C GLN A 57 -14.38 1.27 4.02
N ALA A 58 -14.85 1.63 5.23
CA ALA A 58 -13.99 2.15 6.30
C ALA A 58 -12.92 1.12 6.70
N ILE A 59 -13.28 -0.16 6.81
CA ILE A 59 -12.35 -1.26 7.11
C ILE A 59 -11.28 -1.39 6.02
N VAL A 60 -11.66 -1.35 4.73
CA VAL A 60 -10.69 -1.44 3.62
C VAL A 60 -9.71 -0.27 3.65
N ILE A 61 -10.19 0.95 3.88
CA ILE A 61 -9.33 2.13 3.97
C ILE A 61 -8.37 2.00 5.16
N ALA A 62 -8.87 1.62 6.34
CA ALA A 62 -8.05 1.44 7.53
C ALA A 62 -7.00 0.33 7.33
N ALA A 63 -7.37 -0.79 6.72
CA ALA A 63 -6.48 -1.89 6.39
C ALA A 63 -5.38 -1.44 5.41
N PHE A 64 -5.73 -0.67 4.37
CA PHE A 64 -4.76 -0.14 3.42
C PHE A 64 -3.77 0.82 4.09
N ILE A 65 -4.25 1.72 4.95
CA ILE A 65 -3.39 2.66 5.69
C ILE A 65 -2.45 1.89 6.62
N GLY A 66 -2.97 0.95 7.41
CA GLY A 66 -2.18 0.12 8.31
C GLY A 66 -1.12 -0.69 7.59
N PHE A 67 -1.51 -1.37 6.50
CA PHE A 67 -0.59 -2.09 5.63
C PHE A 67 0.51 -1.18 5.10
N SER A 68 0.14 0.01 4.58
CA SER A 68 1.07 0.98 4.04
C SER A 68 2.06 1.47 5.10
N ALA A 69 1.60 1.75 6.32
CA ALA A 69 2.47 2.18 7.42
C ALA A 69 3.53 1.14 7.81
N VAL A 70 3.20 -0.15 7.70
CA VAL A 70 4.12 -1.25 8.02
C VAL A 70 5.04 -1.61 6.84
N ASN A 71 4.48 -1.74 5.63
CA ASN A 71 5.22 -2.17 4.45
C ASN A 71 6.11 -1.04 3.89
N TRP A 72 5.65 0.21 3.93
CA TRP A 72 6.29 1.39 3.32
C TRP A 72 7.38 2.03 4.20
N ARG A 73 8.37 1.20 4.55
CA ARG A 73 9.54 1.58 5.35
C ARG A 73 10.83 1.29 4.60
N CYS A 74 11.85 2.10 4.84
CA CYS A 74 13.16 1.91 4.24
C CYS A 74 13.73 0.54 4.65
N PRO A 75 14.22 -0.29 3.70
CA PRO A 75 14.76 -1.61 4.04
C PRO A 75 16.05 -1.55 4.87
N VAL A 76 16.73 -0.39 4.92
CA VAL A 76 17.98 -0.22 5.67
C VAL A 76 17.74 0.39 7.05
N CYS A 77 17.06 1.55 7.13
CA CYS A 77 16.88 2.24 8.40
C CYS A 77 15.51 2.01 9.07
N GLY A 78 14.58 1.31 8.42
CA GLY A 78 13.24 1.03 8.95
C GLY A 78 12.31 2.25 9.09
N LYS A 79 12.78 3.46 8.76
CA LYS A 79 11.99 4.69 8.85
C LYS A 79 10.98 4.79 7.69
N TYR A 80 9.85 5.45 7.97
CA TYR A 80 8.79 5.69 6.98
C TYR A 80 9.33 6.54 5.81
N MET A 81 9.02 6.12 4.57
CA MET A 81 9.60 6.73 3.37
C MET A 81 8.85 7.98 2.89
N GLY A 82 7.67 8.29 3.43
CA GLY A 82 6.83 9.39 2.95
C GLY A 82 5.94 8.96 1.78
N ALA A 83 5.23 9.92 1.19
CA ALA A 83 4.23 9.67 0.15
C ALA A 83 4.82 9.33 -1.24
N ASP A 84 6.11 9.57 -1.45
CA ASP A 84 6.75 9.38 -2.75
C ASP A 84 7.13 7.90 -2.96
N ILE A 85 6.42 7.25 -3.88
CA ILE A 85 6.57 5.82 -4.18
C ILE A 85 7.77 5.53 -5.10
N ASN A 86 8.29 6.53 -5.82
CA ASN A 86 9.33 6.37 -6.84
C ASN A 86 10.62 7.09 -6.45
N ARG A 87 11.09 6.84 -5.22
CA ARG A 87 12.31 7.45 -4.69
C ARG A 87 13.56 6.69 -5.06
N ASN A 88 14.56 7.44 -5.51
CA ASN A 88 15.91 6.94 -5.72
C ASN A 88 16.75 6.89 -4.43
N VAL A 89 16.47 7.76 -3.44
CA VAL A 89 17.26 7.88 -2.19
C VAL A 89 16.36 8.02 -0.97
N CYS A 90 16.74 7.40 0.15
CA CYS A 90 16.07 7.57 1.43
C CYS A 90 16.49 8.88 2.13
N LYS A 91 15.57 9.83 2.31
CA LYS A 91 15.84 11.11 3.02
C LYS A 91 16.21 11.00 4.51
N LYS A 92 16.26 9.80 5.08
CA LYS A 92 16.53 9.57 6.52
C LYS A 92 17.88 8.93 6.80
N CYS A 93 18.46 8.25 5.81
CA CYS A 93 19.73 7.54 5.95
C CYS A 93 20.59 7.60 4.67
N ASP A 94 20.15 8.36 3.67
CA ASP A 94 20.81 8.60 2.38
C ASP A 94 21.17 7.35 1.56
N THR A 95 20.61 6.20 1.94
CA THR A 95 20.74 4.96 1.16
C THR A 95 20.09 5.14 -0.21
N ARG A 96 20.85 4.79 -1.25
CA ARG A 96 20.36 4.66 -2.62
C ARG A 96 19.50 3.41 -2.77
N LEU A 97 18.25 3.60 -3.19
CA LEU A 97 17.21 2.59 -3.35
C LEU A 97 17.12 2.07 -4.79
N GLN A 98 17.43 2.93 -5.78
CA GLN A 98 17.38 2.64 -7.22
C GLN A 98 18.60 3.18 -7.98
#